data_AF-A0A9X1ZHC4-F1
#
_entry.id   AF-A0A9X1ZHC4-F1
#
_cell.length_a   1.000
_cell.length_b   1.000
_cell.length_c   1.000
_cell.angle_alpha   90.00
_cell.angle_beta   90.00
_cell.angle_gamma   90.00
#
_symmetry.space_group_name_H-M   'P 1'
#
loop_
_entity.id
_entity.type
_entity.pdbx_description
1 polymer ?
#
loop_
_entity_poly.entity_id
_entity_poly.type
_entity_poly.pdbx_seq_one_letter_code
_entity_poly.pdbx_strand_id
1 'polypeptide(L)'
;MIVKLLDWNGFLSLQFTQEDNDLVLNNNVIHMATNVANFKVEFDVEETHPDLIALSSILLAYPFFTQEIKVPFAVSKEFSDTFYSVTKRKVSPVDPFLKPRISPEKSVPSLCFSGGIDSTAALMLMPKETKMFFCDRMIPSNTKSLYNKYAALNTVNDLFEAGYDITTVPTDFEYIRSRVGFPTDLASAVPSLLLADKYSIDSIAFGLIMESGYRVGHNKYENYLHRTHYKRWGTLFKLVGCPLYLPVVGLSEVGTSKIAQTFSHSHTVRSCMRGDEYTECGKCIKCLRKSLLASALNNVKVDDSLIKSNLQSAEVIKTLSGEYIRHENVYRYILNKIDLPVLSRLNSYIKDESEDVSWMEKWYKPSLEFVPDKYKFHHVSMIHSLVSPTTYDDESYIERWERQSALKNDNLKFEWLNDLESLIESEKLKKVLPKFNL
;
A
#
# COMPACT_ATOMS: atom_id res chain seq x y z
N MET A 1 18.51 8.74 -18.28
CA MET A 1 17.54 7.74 -18.79
C MET A 1 16.66 8.31 -19.89
N ILE A 2 16.37 7.54 -20.93
CA ILE A 2 15.47 7.91 -22.04
C ILE A 2 14.21 7.04 -21.98
N VAL A 3 13.04 7.63 -22.24
CA VAL A 3 11.74 6.97 -22.28
C VAL A 3 11.13 7.14 -23.66
N LYS A 4 10.61 6.05 -24.24
CA LYS A 4 9.82 6.06 -25.46
C LYS A 4 8.43 5.51 -25.16
N LEU A 5 7.43 6.14 -25.77
CA LEU A 5 6.08 5.60 -25.82
C LEU A 5 5.95 4.79 -27.11
N LEU A 6 5.47 3.56 -27.00
CA LEU A 6 5.19 2.68 -28.12
C LEU A 6 3.74 2.20 -28.02
N ASP A 7 3.05 2.08 -29.14
CA ASP A 7 1.78 1.37 -29.24
C ASP A 7 2.03 0.07 -30.00
N TRP A 8 1.71 -1.06 -29.38
CA TRP A 8 1.91 -2.37 -29.96
C TRP A 8 0.81 -3.35 -29.53
N ASN A 9 0.09 -3.91 -30.51
CA ASN A 9 -0.93 -4.94 -30.29
C ASN A 9 -1.99 -4.58 -29.23
N GLY A 10 -2.41 -3.31 -29.17
CA GLY A 10 -3.40 -2.82 -28.19
C GLY A 10 -2.82 -2.66 -26.78
N PHE A 11 -1.50 -2.61 -26.64
CA PHE A 11 -0.80 -2.19 -25.43
C PHE A 11 -0.15 -0.84 -25.63
N LEU A 12 -0.32 0.03 -24.65
CA LEU A 12 0.55 1.16 -24.43
C LEU A 12 1.82 0.68 -23.71
N SER A 13 2.98 0.90 -24.30
CA SER A 13 4.26 0.46 -23.76
C SER A 13 5.17 1.65 -23.47
N LEU A 14 5.68 1.74 -22.24
CA LEU A 14 6.75 2.65 -21.85
C LEU A 14 8.07 1.88 -21.90
N GLN A 15 8.91 2.21 -22.88
CA GLN A 15 10.24 1.64 -23.03
C GLN A 15 11.29 2.58 -22.45
N PHE A 16 12.13 2.06 -21.56
CA PHE A 16 13.21 2.75 -20.86
C PHE A 16 14.56 2.37 -21.47
N THR A 17 15.48 3.32 -21.54
CA THR A 17 16.88 3.10 -21.92
C THR A 17 17.76 3.82 -20.90
N GLN A 18 18.53 3.04 -20.13
CA GLN A 18 19.49 3.59 -19.17
C GLN A 18 20.66 4.24 -19.93
N GLU A 19 21.12 5.40 -19.46
CA GLU A 19 22.36 6.03 -19.93
C GLU A 19 23.53 5.53 -19.06
N ASP A 20 24.79 5.72 -19.51
CA ASP A 20 25.98 5.15 -18.83
C ASP A 20 26.07 5.50 -17.35
N ASN A 21 25.69 6.72 -16.98
CA ASN A 21 25.63 7.20 -15.59
C ASN A 21 24.55 6.50 -14.74
N ASP A 22 23.51 5.94 -15.36
CA ASP A 22 22.45 5.21 -14.67
C ASP A 22 22.82 3.74 -14.41
N LEU A 23 23.71 3.15 -15.23
CA LEU A 23 24.14 1.75 -15.10
C LEU A 23 24.80 1.45 -13.74
N VAL A 24 25.37 2.46 -13.09
CA VAL A 24 25.94 2.32 -11.73
C VAL A 24 24.90 1.83 -10.72
N LEU A 25 23.61 2.13 -10.95
CA LEU A 25 22.50 1.70 -10.09
C LEU A 25 22.21 0.21 -10.23
N ASN A 26 22.69 -0.46 -11.28
CA ASN A 26 22.48 -1.89 -11.47
C ASN A 26 23.30 -2.75 -10.48
N ASN A 27 24.29 -2.16 -9.81
CA ASN A 27 25.02 -2.79 -8.72
C ASN A 27 24.24 -2.81 -7.40
N ASN A 28 23.08 -2.13 -7.33
CA ASN A 28 22.24 -2.15 -6.15
C ASN A 28 21.47 -3.48 -6.03
N VAL A 29 21.09 -3.80 -4.79
CA VAL A 29 20.17 -4.91 -4.48
C VAL A 29 18.85 -4.79 -5.25
N ILE A 30 18.46 -3.55 -5.57
CA ILE A 30 17.31 -3.22 -6.41
C ILE A 30 17.81 -2.59 -7.70
N HIS A 31 17.53 -3.21 -8.85
CA HIS A 31 17.94 -2.73 -10.17
C HIS A 31 16.86 -2.94 -11.23
N MET A 32 17.05 -2.32 -12.40
CA MET A 32 16.17 -2.48 -13.55
C MET A 32 16.39 -3.87 -14.18
N ALA A 33 15.33 -4.67 -14.26
CA ALA A 33 15.35 -6.06 -14.74
C ALA A 33 14.78 -6.19 -16.15
N THR A 34 13.65 -5.53 -16.42
CA THR A 34 13.15 -5.28 -17.77
C THR A 34 13.18 -3.79 -18.04
N ASN A 35 13.23 -3.43 -19.31
CA ASN A 35 13.25 -2.05 -19.75
C ASN A 35 11.95 -1.63 -20.43
N VAL A 36 10.87 -2.41 -20.26
CA VAL A 36 9.55 -2.11 -20.83
C VAL A 36 8.50 -2.39 -19.76
N ALA A 37 7.52 -1.50 -19.66
CA ALA A 37 6.24 -1.79 -19.01
C ALA A 37 5.10 -1.59 -19.99
N ASN A 38 4.22 -2.57 -20.01
CA ASN A 38 3.06 -2.67 -20.89
C ASN A 38 1.79 -2.41 -20.10
N PHE A 39 0.84 -1.71 -20.70
CA PHE A 39 -0.48 -1.42 -20.14
C PHE A 39 -1.53 -1.66 -21.22
N LYS A 40 -2.47 -2.59 -20.98
CA LYS A 40 -3.60 -2.79 -21.89
C LYS A 40 -4.68 -1.79 -21.55
N VAL A 41 -4.64 -0.65 -22.22
CA VAL A 41 -5.55 0.48 -22.02
C VAL A 41 -5.92 1.10 -23.37
N GLU A 42 -7.13 1.62 -23.47
CA GLU A 42 -7.51 2.51 -24.57
C GLU A 42 -6.99 3.92 -24.26
N PHE A 43 -5.79 4.20 -24.76
CA PHE A 43 -5.06 5.43 -24.52
C PHE A 43 -5.03 6.29 -25.78
N ASP A 44 -5.33 7.57 -25.62
CA ASP A 44 -5.13 8.58 -26.66
C ASP A 44 -4.03 9.54 -26.20
N VAL A 45 -2.95 9.57 -26.97
CA VAL A 45 -1.77 10.38 -26.68
C VAL A 45 -2.02 11.86 -26.94
N GLU A 46 -2.89 12.20 -27.89
CA GLU A 46 -3.21 13.59 -28.26
C GLU A 46 -4.17 14.22 -27.24
N GLU A 47 -4.98 13.40 -26.57
CA GLU A 47 -5.92 13.85 -25.53
C GLU A 47 -5.34 13.85 -24.12
N THR A 48 -4.19 13.19 -23.89
CA THR A 48 -3.59 13.09 -22.56
C THR A 48 -2.51 14.14 -22.34
N HIS A 49 -2.64 14.92 -21.26
CA HIS A 49 -1.66 15.95 -20.93
C HIS A 49 -0.23 15.38 -20.74
N PRO A 50 0.81 15.96 -21.37
CA PRO A 50 2.19 15.45 -21.31
C PRO A 50 2.75 15.25 -19.90
N ASP A 51 2.43 16.14 -18.96
CA ASP A 51 2.88 16.02 -17.55
C ASP A 51 2.36 14.74 -16.86
N LEU A 52 1.19 14.22 -17.24
CA LEU A 52 0.66 12.94 -16.72
C LEU A 52 1.49 11.75 -17.22
N ILE A 53 1.85 11.77 -18.50
CA ILE A 53 2.70 10.75 -19.13
C ILE A 53 4.10 10.80 -18.52
N ALA A 54 4.62 12.01 -18.27
CA ALA A 54 5.91 12.21 -17.62
C ALA A 54 5.91 11.69 -16.18
N LEU A 55 4.90 12.04 -15.37
CA LEU A 55 4.79 11.52 -14.00
C LEU A 55 4.65 9.99 -13.97
N SER A 56 3.88 9.42 -14.90
CA SER A 56 3.75 7.97 -15.05
C SER A 56 5.10 7.32 -15.34
N SER A 57 5.86 7.87 -16.28
CA SER A 57 7.21 7.41 -16.63
C SER A 57 8.16 7.51 -15.43
N ILE A 58 8.10 8.61 -14.68
CA ILE A 58 8.90 8.85 -13.49
C ILE A 58 8.57 7.84 -12.39
N LEU A 59 7.29 7.54 -12.13
CA LEU A 59 6.91 6.55 -11.11
C LEU A 59 7.46 5.15 -11.40
N LEU A 60 7.62 4.80 -12.67
CA LEU A 60 8.18 3.52 -13.09
C LEU A 60 9.73 3.52 -13.10
N ALA A 61 10.33 4.68 -13.35
CA ALA A 61 11.76 4.82 -13.55
C ALA A 61 12.55 5.36 -12.36
N TYR A 62 11.90 6.00 -11.37
CA TYR A 62 12.57 6.81 -10.34
C TYR A 62 13.74 6.10 -9.63
N PRO A 63 13.68 4.80 -9.29
CA PRO A 63 14.82 4.13 -8.66
C PRO A 63 16.04 3.92 -9.58
N PHE A 64 15.87 4.10 -10.89
CA PHE A 64 16.78 3.58 -11.93
C PHE A 64 17.47 4.66 -12.77
N PHE A 65 17.29 5.93 -12.42
CA PHE A 65 18.06 7.04 -13.01
C PHE A 65 18.61 7.98 -11.95
N THR A 66 19.70 8.66 -12.26
CA THR A 66 20.44 9.50 -11.30
C THR A 66 20.22 10.99 -11.52
N GLN A 67 20.36 11.47 -12.75
CA GLN A 67 20.43 12.91 -13.05
C GLN A 67 19.23 13.42 -13.83
N GLU A 68 18.87 12.74 -14.92
CA GLU A 68 17.87 13.21 -15.87
C GLU A 68 17.05 12.05 -16.45
N ILE A 69 15.77 12.33 -16.69
CA ILE A 69 14.88 11.49 -17.47
C ILE A 69 14.35 12.26 -18.69
N LYS A 70 14.58 11.71 -19.88
CA LYS A 70 14.11 12.25 -21.16
C LYS A 70 12.81 11.54 -21.55
N VAL A 71 11.68 12.19 -21.36
CA VAL A 71 10.32 11.68 -21.62
C VAL A 71 9.92 11.92 -23.09
N PRO A 72 8.92 11.18 -23.63
CA PRO A 72 8.58 11.24 -25.06
C PRO A 72 7.98 12.58 -25.52
N PHE A 73 7.37 13.34 -24.62
CA PHE A 73 6.70 14.61 -24.91
C PHE A 73 7.25 15.71 -24.01
N ALA A 74 7.22 16.95 -24.48
CA ALA A 74 7.70 18.08 -23.69
C ALA A 74 6.77 18.34 -22.50
N VAL A 75 7.34 18.45 -21.31
CA VAL A 75 6.61 18.78 -20.09
C VAL A 75 6.48 20.28 -19.91
N SER A 76 5.50 20.71 -19.10
CA SER A 76 5.37 22.12 -18.75
C SER A 76 6.60 22.60 -17.98
N LYS A 77 6.93 23.89 -18.10
CA LYS A 77 8.02 24.49 -17.31
C LYS A 77 7.80 24.33 -15.81
N GLU A 78 6.56 24.47 -15.34
CA GLU A 78 6.22 24.34 -13.92
C GLU A 78 6.47 22.91 -13.42
N PHE A 79 6.14 21.89 -14.24
CA PHE A 79 6.46 20.50 -13.95
C PHE A 79 7.97 20.27 -13.83
N SER A 80 8.75 20.75 -14.79
CA SER A 80 10.20 20.59 -14.78
C SER A 80 10.86 21.26 -13.56
N ASP A 81 10.49 22.52 -13.28
CA ASP A 81 11.01 23.30 -12.16
C ASP A 81 10.65 22.66 -10.81
N THR A 82 9.39 22.23 -10.65
CA THR A 82 8.92 21.60 -9.42
C THR A 82 9.57 20.23 -9.22
N PHE A 83 9.67 19.42 -10.27
CA PHE A 83 10.36 18.14 -10.24
C PHE A 83 11.81 18.29 -9.79
N TYR A 84 12.54 19.26 -10.35
CA TYR A 84 13.89 19.58 -9.91
C TYR A 84 13.93 20.01 -8.44
N SER A 85 12.99 20.86 -7.99
CA SER A 85 12.98 21.36 -6.62
C SER A 85 12.88 20.24 -5.57
N VAL A 86 12.03 19.23 -5.80
CA VAL A 86 11.71 18.15 -4.84
C VAL A 86 12.54 16.87 -5.02
N THR A 87 13.20 16.70 -6.16
CA THR A 87 14.00 15.49 -6.45
C THR A 87 15.48 15.76 -6.67
N LYS A 88 15.86 17.00 -7.01
CA LYS A 88 17.19 17.38 -7.52
C LYS A 88 17.61 16.66 -8.81
N ARG A 89 16.62 16.17 -9.57
CA ARG A 89 16.79 15.54 -10.88
C ARG A 89 16.04 16.33 -11.95
N LYS A 90 16.45 16.19 -13.20
CA LYS A 90 15.88 16.90 -14.34
C LYS A 90 14.91 16.02 -15.11
N VAL A 91 13.94 16.66 -15.75
CA VAL A 91 13.04 16.05 -16.74
C VAL A 91 13.04 16.92 -18.00
N SER A 92 13.13 16.28 -19.16
CA SER A 92 13.18 16.93 -20.47
C SER A 92 12.47 16.08 -21.54
N PRO A 93 12.09 16.62 -22.71
CA PRO A 93 12.16 18.02 -23.09
C PRO A 93 11.17 18.90 -22.30
N VAL A 94 11.37 20.22 -22.33
CA VAL A 94 10.50 21.20 -21.65
C VAL A 94 9.91 22.14 -22.68
N ASP A 95 8.59 22.33 -22.65
CA ASP A 95 7.90 23.35 -23.41
C ASP A 95 7.57 24.53 -22.47
N PRO A 96 8.18 25.71 -22.68
CA PRO A 96 7.93 26.88 -21.83
C PRO A 96 6.53 27.48 -22.00
N PHE A 97 5.79 27.11 -23.05
CA PHE A 97 4.44 27.59 -23.34
C PHE A 97 3.34 26.59 -22.97
N LEU A 98 3.68 25.32 -22.71
CA LEU A 98 2.75 24.34 -22.19
C LEU A 98 2.32 24.75 -20.78
N LYS A 99 1.02 24.99 -20.61
CA LYS A 99 0.43 25.26 -19.30
C LYS A 99 0.29 23.96 -18.50
N PRO A 100 0.35 24.00 -17.17
CA PRO A 100 0.03 22.84 -16.34
C PRO A 100 -1.39 22.35 -16.62
N ARG A 101 -1.60 21.05 -16.38
CA ARG A 101 -2.92 20.44 -16.47
C ARG A 101 -3.90 21.09 -15.48
N ILE A 102 -5.11 21.37 -15.96
CA ILE A 102 -6.24 21.79 -15.12
C ILE A 102 -7.26 20.66 -15.10
N SER A 103 -7.68 20.24 -13.90
CA SER A 103 -8.69 19.20 -13.74
C SER A 103 -10.04 19.66 -14.32
N PRO A 104 -10.78 18.80 -15.07
CA PRO A 104 -12.07 19.16 -15.64
C PRO A 104 -13.14 19.51 -14.57
N GLU A 105 -14.14 20.32 -14.94
CA GLU A 105 -15.20 20.78 -14.02
C GLU A 105 -16.03 19.63 -13.42
N LYS A 106 -16.37 18.62 -14.23
CA LYS A 106 -17.13 17.42 -13.82
C LYS A 106 -16.21 16.25 -13.49
N SER A 107 -15.21 16.53 -12.67
CA SER A 107 -14.20 15.55 -12.32
C SER A 107 -14.62 14.59 -11.21
N VAL A 108 -13.98 13.42 -11.17
CA VAL A 108 -14.22 12.37 -10.18
C VAL A 108 -12.90 11.91 -9.55
N PRO A 109 -12.90 11.37 -8.33
CA PRO A 109 -11.70 10.77 -7.76
C PRO A 109 -11.48 9.39 -8.39
N SER A 110 -10.23 8.95 -8.46
CA SER A 110 -9.92 7.55 -8.75
C SER A 110 -9.38 6.82 -7.53
N LEU A 111 -9.47 5.49 -7.54
CA LEU A 111 -8.91 4.63 -6.52
C LEU A 111 -8.01 3.57 -7.15
N CYS A 112 -6.76 3.51 -6.70
CA CYS A 112 -5.84 2.40 -6.96
C CYS A 112 -6.32 1.17 -6.18
N PHE A 113 -7.27 0.43 -6.75
CA PHE A 113 -7.96 -0.67 -6.08
C PHE A 113 -7.15 -1.97 -6.16
N SER A 114 -7.08 -2.72 -5.07
CA SER A 114 -6.29 -3.95 -4.99
C SER A 114 -7.09 -5.21 -4.67
N GLY A 115 -8.40 -5.09 -4.39
CA GLY A 115 -9.22 -6.18 -3.85
C GLY A 115 -8.97 -6.51 -2.37
N GLY A 116 -8.07 -5.77 -1.72
CA GLY A 116 -7.71 -5.95 -0.32
C GLY A 116 -8.62 -5.20 0.65
N ILE A 117 -8.46 -5.49 1.94
CA ILE A 117 -9.22 -4.85 3.03
C ILE A 117 -9.07 -3.33 3.02
N ASP A 118 -7.83 -2.83 2.92
CA ASP A 118 -7.58 -1.40 3.09
C ASP A 118 -8.06 -0.57 1.88
N SER A 119 -7.96 -1.12 0.67
CA SER A 119 -8.53 -0.48 -0.53
C SER A 119 -10.06 -0.60 -0.59
N THR A 120 -10.65 -1.65 0.00
CA THR A 120 -12.11 -1.74 0.18
C THR A 120 -12.61 -0.72 1.20
N ALA A 121 -11.94 -0.58 2.34
CA ALA A 121 -12.28 0.46 3.31
C ALA A 121 -12.14 1.87 2.70
N ALA A 122 -11.13 2.09 1.85
CA ALA A 122 -11.00 3.34 1.10
C ALA A 122 -12.21 3.58 0.18
N LEU A 123 -12.63 2.58 -0.61
CA LEU A 123 -13.81 2.67 -1.47
C LEU A 123 -15.07 3.09 -0.69
N MET A 124 -15.29 2.51 0.49
CA MET A 124 -16.47 2.83 1.32
C MET A 124 -16.49 4.27 1.85
N LEU A 125 -15.34 4.94 1.89
CA LEU A 125 -15.21 6.33 2.35
C LEU A 125 -15.17 7.36 1.22
N MET A 126 -15.19 6.90 -0.03
CA MET A 126 -15.13 7.74 -1.22
C MET A 126 -16.52 7.97 -1.84
N PRO A 127 -16.69 8.99 -2.70
CA PRO A 127 -17.94 9.23 -3.44
C PRO A 127 -18.32 8.04 -4.32
N LYS A 128 -19.61 7.93 -4.65
CA LYS A 128 -20.13 6.83 -5.48
C LYS A 128 -19.57 6.87 -6.91
N GLU A 129 -19.22 8.06 -7.39
CA GLU A 129 -18.66 8.33 -8.71
C GLU A 129 -17.17 7.96 -8.83
N THR A 130 -16.59 7.37 -7.78
CA THR A 130 -15.17 6.97 -7.77
C THR A 130 -14.87 5.97 -8.88
N LYS A 131 -13.87 6.30 -9.71
CA LYS A 131 -13.35 5.41 -10.74
C LYS A 131 -12.29 4.49 -10.15
N MET A 132 -12.51 3.17 -10.14
CA MET A 132 -11.51 2.22 -9.66
C MET A 132 -10.62 1.73 -10.80
N PHE A 133 -9.32 1.62 -10.52
CA PHE A 133 -8.36 0.98 -11.40
C PHE A 133 -7.71 -0.19 -10.68
N PHE A 134 -7.87 -1.40 -11.24
CA PHE A 134 -7.21 -2.60 -10.77
C PHE A 134 -6.07 -2.97 -11.73
N CYS A 135 -4.85 -3.10 -11.22
CA CYS A 135 -3.71 -3.55 -12.02
C CYS A 135 -3.71 -5.10 -12.08
N ASP A 136 -4.17 -5.68 -13.19
CA ASP A 136 -4.08 -7.13 -13.42
C ASP A 136 -2.67 -7.51 -13.86
N ARG A 137 -1.86 -7.96 -12.91
CA ARG A 137 -0.47 -8.31 -13.18
C ARG A 137 -0.35 -9.44 -14.20
N MET A 138 0.24 -9.11 -15.35
CA MET A 138 0.70 -10.06 -16.36
C MET A 138 2.02 -10.67 -15.89
N ILE A 139 2.02 -11.99 -15.70
CA ILE A 139 3.23 -12.72 -15.30
C ILE A 139 3.99 -13.09 -16.58
N PRO A 140 5.24 -12.60 -16.78
CA PRO A 140 6.02 -12.97 -17.96
C PRO A 140 6.22 -14.48 -18.05
N SER A 141 6.18 -15.01 -19.27
CA SER A 141 6.37 -16.44 -19.54
C SER A 141 7.63 -16.98 -18.85
N ASN A 142 7.54 -18.20 -18.32
CA ASN A 142 8.62 -18.88 -17.58
C ASN A 142 9.05 -18.22 -16.25
N THR A 143 8.29 -17.24 -15.74
CA THR A 143 8.57 -16.62 -14.42
C THR A 143 7.82 -17.35 -13.31
N LYS A 144 8.55 -17.85 -12.31
CA LYS A 144 7.93 -18.35 -11.07
C LYS A 144 7.39 -17.16 -10.27
N SER A 145 6.11 -17.20 -9.92
CA SER A 145 5.46 -16.16 -9.14
C SER A 145 4.75 -16.76 -7.93
N LEU A 146 4.83 -16.07 -6.79
CA LEU A 146 3.98 -16.35 -5.62
C LEU A 146 2.61 -15.66 -5.74
N TYR A 147 2.44 -14.78 -6.73
CA TYR A 147 1.20 -14.06 -6.95
C TYR A 147 0.15 -14.97 -7.58
N ASN A 148 -0.99 -15.06 -6.92
CA ASN A 148 -2.21 -15.65 -7.44
C ASN A 148 -3.25 -14.54 -7.58
N LYS A 149 -3.71 -14.32 -8.81
CA LYS A 149 -4.63 -13.24 -9.15
C LYS A 149 -6.10 -13.56 -8.88
N TYR A 150 -6.46 -14.85 -8.75
CA TYR A 150 -7.87 -15.26 -8.71
C TYR A 150 -8.64 -14.67 -7.53
N ALA A 151 -8.02 -14.58 -6.35
CA ALA A 151 -8.64 -13.94 -5.19
C ALA A 151 -9.04 -12.48 -5.48
N ALA A 152 -8.12 -11.69 -6.05
CA ALA A 152 -8.37 -10.30 -6.36
C ALA A 152 -9.36 -10.13 -7.53
N LEU A 153 -9.25 -10.98 -8.56
CA LEU A 153 -10.19 -10.97 -9.70
C LEU A 153 -11.61 -11.32 -9.27
N ASN A 154 -11.80 -12.22 -8.31
CA ASN A 154 -13.12 -12.53 -7.77
C ASN A 154 -13.75 -11.30 -7.10
N THR A 155 -12.98 -10.59 -6.25
CA THR A 155 -13.44 -9.31 -5.67
C THR A 155 -13.79 -8.29 -6.76
N VAL A 156 -12.94 -8.17 -7.78
CA VAL A 156 -13.15 -7.22 -8.89
C VAL A 156 -14.41 -7.55 -9.69
N ASN A 157 -14.65 -8.83 -9.98
CA ASN A 157 -15.82 -9.28 -10.72
C ASN A 157 -17.11 -9.07 -9.92
N ASP A 158 -17.12 -9.43 -8.63
CA ASP A 158 -18.26 -9.21 -7.71
C ASP A 158 -18.63 -7.72 -7.64
N LEU A 159 -17.64 -6.82 -7.56
CA LEU A 159 -17.89 -5.38 -7.60
C LEU A 159 -18.35 -4.87 -8.97
N PHE A 160 -17.79 -5.40 -10.05
CA PHE A 160 -18.24 -5.06 -11.40
C PHE A 160 -19.71 -5.46 -11.62
N GLU A 161 -20.09 -6.67 -11.21
CA GLU A 161 -21.47 -7.18 -11.27
C GLU A 161 -22.43 -6.38 -10.39
N ALA A 162 -21.94 -5.86 -9.26
CA ALA A 162 -22.68 -4.95 -8.39
C ALA A 162 -22.79 -3.51 -8.94
N GLY A 163 -22.24 -3.23 -10.12
CA GLY A 163 -22.36 -1.95 -10.81
C GLY A 163 -21.35 -0.88 -10.38
N TYR A 164 -20.27 -1.27 -9.69
CA TYR A 164 -19.18 -0.34 -9.42
C TYR A 164 -18.37 -0.05 -10.70
N ASP A 165 -17.91 1.19 -10.84
CA ASP A 165 -17.10 1.58 -12.00
C ASP A 165 -15.63 1.18 -11.82
N ILE A 166 -15.32 -0.07 -12.19
CA ILE A 166 -13.98 -0.64 -12.13
C ILE A 166 -13.41 -0.92 -13.51
N THR A 167 -12.18 -0.44 -13.75
CA THR A 167 -11.40 -0.72 -14.94
C THR A 167 -10.21 -1.61 -14.58
N THR A 168 -10.22 -2.83 -15.11
CA THR A 168 -9.09 -3.76 -15.00
C THR A 168 -8.07 -3.48 -16.08
N VAL A 169 -6.82 -3.22 -15.67
CA VAL A 169 -5.71 -2.88 -16.56
C VAL A 169 -4.63 -3.95 -16.49
N PRO A 170 -4.57 -4.87 -17.47
CA PRO A 170 -3.45 -5.79 -17.62
C PRO A 170 -2.12 -5.05 -17.75
N THR A 171 -1.15 -5.37 -16.89
CA THR A 171 0.17 -4.70 -16.87
C THR A 171 1.27 -5.57 -16.29
N ASP A 172 2.53 -5.32 -16.65
CA ASP A 172 3.72 -6.04 -16.15
C ASP A 172 4.75 -5.11 -15.48
N PHE A 173 4.36 -3.90 -15.09
CA PHE A 173 5.32 -2.88 -14.63
C PHE A 173 6.12 -3.28 -13.38
N GLU A 174 5.65 -4.24 -12.57
CA GLU A 174 6.40 -4.76 -11.42
C GLU A 174 7.65 -5.54 -11.80
N TYR A 175 7.73 -5.98 -13.06
CA TYR A 175 8.86 -6.71 -13.61
C TYR A 175 9.96 -5.78 -14.16
N ILE A 176 9.71 -4.46 -14.24
CA ILE A 176 10.78 -3.48 -14.45
C ILE A 176 11.85 -3.62 -13.36
N ARG A 177 11.48 -4.04 -12.15
CA ARG A 177 12.36 -4.10 -10.99
C ARG A 177 12.75 -5.53 -10.63
N SER A 178 14.03 -5.74 -10.32
CA SER A 178 14.49 -6.90 -9.54
C SER A 178 14.86 -6.45 -8.12
N ARG A 179 14.44 -7.13 -7.05
CA ARG A 179 13.40 -8.18 -6.99
C ARG A 179 12.03 -7.63 -7.39
N VAL A 180 11.19 -8.47 -7.99
CA VAL A 180 9.85 -8.13 -8.51
C VAL A 180 9.01 -7.38 -7.47
N GLY A 181 8.40 -6.28 -7.89
CA GLY A 181 7.54 -5.43 -7.06
C GLY A 181 7.41 -4.04 -7.67
N PHE A 182 6.65 -3.17 -7.02
CA PHE A 182 6.47 -1.81 -7.53
C PHE A 182 7.83 -1.05 -7.58
N PRO A 183 8.18 -0.40 -8.71
CA PRO A 183 9.36 0.46 -8.80
C PRO A 183 9.31 1.60 -7.77
N THR A 184 8.19 2.31 -7.71
CA THR A 184 7.82 3.21 -6.62
C THR A 184 6.55 2.70 -5.96
N ASP A 185 6.35 2.97 -4.68
CA ASP A 185 5.16 2.53 -3.94
C ASP A 185 3.84 3.13 -4.45
N LEU A 186 3.90 4.18 -5.28
CA LEU A 186 2.77 4.81 -5.95
C LEU A 186 2.61 4.39 -7.43
N ALA A 187 3.41 3.43 -7.92
CA ALA A 187 3.37 3.00 -9.33
C ALA A 187 2.01 2.41 -9.75
N SER A 188 1.19 1.94 -8.81
CA SER A 188 -0.19 1.51 -9.09
C SER A 188 -1.12 2.64 -9.53
N ALA A 189 -0.71 3.92 -9.41
CA ALA A 189 -1.44 5.06 -9.96
C ALA A 189 -1.23 5.28 -11.45
N VAL A 190 -0.27 4.60 -12.09
CA VAL A 190 0.03 4.83 -13.51
C VAL A 190 -1.21 4.68 -14.40
N PRO A 191 -2.07 3.65 -14.25
CA PRO A 191 -3.32 3.61 -15.01
C PRO A 191 -4.24 4.81 -14.78
N SER A 192 -4.37 5.28 -13.53
CA SER A 192 -5.17 6.47 -13.23
C SER A 192 -4.60 7.73 -13.85
N LEU A 193 -3.27 7.89 -13.87
CA LEU A 193 -2.60 9.04 -14.48
C LEU A 193 -2.76 9.04 -16.00
N LEU A 194 -2.49 7.90 -16.64
CA LEU A 194 -2.59 7.75 -18.10
C LEU A 194 -4.01 7.95 -18.62
N LEU A 195 -5.02 7.69 -17.80
CA LEU A 195 -6.43 7.80 -18.17
C LEU A 195 -7.14 8.97 -17.47
N ALA A 196 -6.37 9.90 -16.90
CA ALA A 196 -6.92 10.99 -16.10
C ALA A 196 -7.77 11.96 -16.93
N ASP A 197 -7.36 12.29 -18.16
CA ASP A 197 -8.13 13.20 -19.00
C ASP A 197 -9.37 12.51 -19.58
N LYS A 198 -9.22 11.27 -20.05
CA LYS A 198 -10.34 10.43 -20.55
C LYS A 198 -11.47 10.28 -19.51
N TYR A 199 -11.14 10.05 -18.23
CA TYR A 199 -12.13 9.85 -17.17
C TYR A 199 -12.33 11.07 -16.27
N SER A 200 -11.79 12.24 -16.64
CA SER A 200 -11.87 13.46 -15.82
C SER A 200 -11.45 13.25 -14.36
N ILE A 201 -10.32 12.56 -14.13
CA ILE A 201 -9.81 12.29 -12.78
C ILE A 201 -9.19 13.56 -12.19
N ASP A 202 -9.56 13.91 -10.96
CA ASP A 202 -9.01 15.07 -10.22
C ASP A 202 -8.23 14.72 -8.95
N SER A 203 -8.19 13.45 -8.57
CA SER A 203 -7.44 12.98 -7.41
C SER A 203 -7.26 11.48 -7.50
N ILE A 204 -6.17 10.97 -6.94
CA ILE A 204 -5.84 9.54 -7.00
C ILE A 204 -5.70 9.00 -5.60
N ALA A 205 -6.54 8.02 -5.27
CA ALA A 205 -6.67 7.48 -3.94
C ALA A 205 -5.91 6.16 -3.72
N PHE A 206 -5.48 5.96 -2.47
CA PHE A 206 -4.77 4.76 -2.03
C PHE A 206 -5.30 4.28 -0.68
N GLY A 207 -5.31 2.96 -0.49
CA GLY A 207 -5.59 2.29 0.79
C GLY A 207 -4.41 2.38 1.79
N LEU A 208 -3.78 3.54 1.94
CA LEU A 208 -2.64 3.74 2.83
C LEU A 208 -3.16 3.98 4.26
N ILE A 209 -2.85 3.06 5.17
CA ILE A 209 -3.31 3.07 6.57
C ILE A 209 -2.37 3.81 7.53
N MET A 210 -2.84 4.07 8.74
CA MET A 210 -2.13 4.80 9.79
C MET A 210 -0.73 4.25 10.08
N GLU A 211 -0.54 2.93 10.08
CA GLU A 211 0.77 2.33 10.30
C GLU A 211 1.79 2.76 9.22
N SER A 212 1.33 2.93 7.98
CA SER A 212 2.19 3.37 6.87
C SER A 212 2.36 4.88 6.82
N GLY A 213 1.31 5.64 7.10
CA GLY A 213 1.34 7.11 7.07
C GLY A 213 2.10 7.68 8.27
N TYR A 214 1.62 7.35 9.46
CA TYR A 214 2.05 7.91 10.73
C TYR A 214 3.09 7.07 11.47
N ARG A 215 3.47 5.91 10.92
CA ARG A 215 4.48 5.01 11.51
C ARG A 215 4.05 4.44 12.88
N VAL A 216 2.76 4.49 13.20
CA VAL A 216 2.19 3.79 14.35
C VAL A 216 2.37 2.28 14.14
N GLY A 217 2.70 1.53 15.18
CA GLY A 217 3.15 0.14 15.04
C GLY A 217 4.59 -0.04 14.56
N HIS A 218 5.27 1.03 14.14
CA HIS A 218 6.73 1.07 13.91
C HIS A 218 7.49 1.64 15.13
N ASN A 219 8.78 1.97 14.95
CA ASN A 219 9.66 2.43 16.03
C ASN A 219 9.17 3.71 16.70
N LYS A 220 8.71 4.70 15.94
CA LYS A 220 8.20 5.97 16.46
C LYS A 220 7.22 6.59 15.50
N TYR A 221 6.28 7.35 16.04
CA TYR A 221 5.38 8.21 15.31
C TYR A 221 6.18 9.16 14.40
N GLU A 222 5.65 9.39 13.21
CA GLU A 222 6.14 10.42 12.31
C GLU A 222 4.98 10.96 11.48
N ASN A 223 4.68 12.25 11.59
CA ASN A 223 3.62 12.85 10.79
C ASN A 223 3.94 12.74 9.29
N TYR A 224 3.04 12.11 8.52
CA TYR A 224 3.22 11.85 7.11
C TYR A 224 3.41 13.12 6.27
N LEU A 225 2.75 14.22 6.64
CA LEU A 225 2.83 15.51 5.94
C LEU A 225 4.27 16.01 5.85
N HIS A 226 5.10 15.70 6.85
CA HIS A 226 6.47 16.20 6.94
C HIS A 226 7.50 15.28 6.28
N ARG A 227 7.10 14.05 5.93
CA ARG A 227 7.98 13.03 5.35
C ARG A 227 8.40 13.42 3.94
N THR A 228 9.67 13.16 3.60
CA THR A 228 10.24 13.40 2.27
C THR A 228 9.43 12.73 1.17
N HIS A 229 8.82 11.59 1.47
CA HIS A 229 7.93 10.87 0.56
C HIS A 229 6.72 11.72 0.16
N TYR A 230 5.92 12.21 1.11
CA TYR A 230 4.75 13.04 0.83
C TYR A 230 5.14 14.39 0.23
N LYS A 231 6.19 15.05 0.76
CA LYS A 231 6.70 16.32 0.21
C LYS A 231 7.09 16.20 -1.26
N ARG A 232 7.61 15.04 -1.69
CA ARG A 232 7.94 14.78 -3.09
C ARG A 232 6.69 14.46 -3.89
N TRP A 233 6.02 13.36 -3.54
CA TRP A 233 4.97 12.81 -4.38
C TRP A 233 3.67 13.57 -4.25
N GLY A 234 3.27 13.99 -3.05
CA GLY A 234 2.11 14.86 -2.86
C GLY A 234 2.21 16.15 -3.67
N THR A 235 3.40 16.75 -3.74
CA THR A 235 3.65 17.94 -4.59
C THR A 235 3.49 17.62 -6.08
N LEU A 236 4.10 16.55 -6.57
CA LEU A 236 4.04 16.19 -8.00
C LEU A 236 2.65 15.77 -8.45
N PHE A 237 1.93 14.98 -7.63
CA PHE A 237 0.54 14.59 -7.90
C PHE A 237 -0.38 15.81 -7.90
N LYS A 238 -0.21 16.74 -6.94
CA LYS A 238 -0.97 18.01 -6.92
C LYS A 238 -0.72 18.85 -8.18
N LEU A 239 0.54 18.91 -8.63
CA LEU A 239 0.93 19.71 -9.79
C LEU A 239 0.29 19.23 -11.09
N VAL A 240 0.12 17.92 -11.27
CA VAL A 240 -0.56 17.37 -12.46
C VAL A 240 -2.10 17.37 -12.33
N GLY A 241 -2.65 18.09 -11.34
CA GLY A 241 -4.11 18.17 -11.12
C GLY A 241 -4.73 16.87 -10.62
N CYS A 242 -3.93 15.99 -10.02
CA CYS A 242 -4.37 14.72 -9.45
C CYS A 242 -3.79 14.52 -8.03
N PRO A 243 -3.99 15.44 -7.06
CA PRO A 243 -3.48 15.28 -5.70
C PRO A 243 -3.78 13.90 -5.10
N LEU A 244 -2.90 13.45 -4.21
CA LEU A 244 -3.10 12.22 -3.46
C LEU A 244 -4.35 12.36 -2.57
N TYR A 245 -5.20 11.34 -2.60
CA TYR A 245 -6.36 11.21 -1.71
C TYR A 245 -6.15 9.99 -0.81
N LEU A 246 -5.96 10.19 0.50
CA LEU A 246 -5.67 9.09 1.43
C LEU A 246 -6.82 8.90 2.42
N PRO A 247 -7.96 8.32 1.99
CA PRO A 247 -9.18 8.25 2.81
C PRO A 247 -8.99 7.44 4.09
N VAL A 248 -8.06 6.50 4.13
CA VAL A 248 -7.88 5.59 5.28
C VAL A 248 -6.61 5.84 6.07
N VAL A 249 -5.87 6.92 5.81
CA VAL A 249 -4.59 7.16 6.51
C VAL A 249 -4.76 7.47 7.99
N GLY A 250 -5.93 7.95 8.40
CA GLY A 250 -6.30 8.11 9.81
C GLY A 250 -6.90 6.85 10.46
N LEU A 251 -6.88 5.71 9.79
CA LEU A 251 -7.39 4.44 10.32
C LEU A 251 -6.26 3.44 10.45
N SER A 252 -6.19 2.76 11.60
CA SER A 252 -5.30 1.62 11.76
C SER A 252 -5.77 0.43 10.90
N GLU A 253 -4.97 -0.62 10.81
CA GLU A 253 -5.43 -1.86 10.19
C GLU A 253 -6.69 -2.45 10.87
N VAL A 254 -6.85 -2.23 12.18
CA VAL A 254 -8.05 -2.62 12.91
C VAL A 254 -9.26 -1.84 12.39
N GLY A 255 -9.11 -0.52 12.26
CA GLY A 255 -10.14 0.37 11.75
C GLY A 255 -10.57 0.03 10.31
N THR A 256 -9.61 -0.17 9.41
CA THR A 256 -9.94 -0.56 8.02
C THR A 256 -10.59 -1.94 7.94
N SER A 257 -10.13 -2.90 8.76
CA SER A 257 -10.74 -4.24 8.80
C SER A 257 -12.17 -4.20 9.35
N LYS A 258 -12.43 -3.38 10.37
CA LYS A 258 -13.77 -3.16 10.92
C LYS A 258 -14.71 -2.57 9.88
N ILE A 259 -14.27 -1.54 9.15
CA ILE A 259 -15.05 -0.93 8.06
C ILE A 259 -15.33 -1.96 6.96
N ALA A 260 -14.29 -2.62 6.44
CA ALA A 260 -14.43 -3.55 5.32
C ALA A 260 -15.34 -4.74 5.63
N GLN A 261 -15.45 -5.18 6.90
CA GLN A 261 -16.39 -6.25 7.29
C GLN A 261 -17.86 -5.84 7.17
N THR A 262 -18.17 -4.54 7.26
CA THR A 262 -19.54 -4.03 7.08
C THR A 262 -19.95 -3.92 5.61
N PHE A 263 -19.00 -4.14 4.69
CA PHE A 263 -19.27 -4.08 3.27
C PHE A 263 -20.13 -5.25 2.80
N SER A 264 -21.13 -5.00 1.95
CA SER A 264 -22.01 -6.04 1.41
C SER A 264 -21.25 -7.12 0.62
N HIS A 265 -20.11 -6.74 0.02
CA HIS A 265 -19.24 -7.62 -0.75
C HIS A 265 -18.02 -8.12 0.06
N SER A 266 -18.04 -7.99 1.39
CA SER A 266 -16.91 -8.40 2.26
C SER A 266 -16.49 -9.87 2.11
N HIS A 267 -17.41 -10.73 1.66
CA HIS A 267 -17.17 -12.17 1.45
C HIS A 267 -16.13 -12.46 0.34
N THR A 268 -15.97 -11.58 -0.64
CA THR A 268 -14.96 -11.71 -1.72
C THR A 268 -13.66 -10.97 -1.42
N VAL A 269 -13.61 -10.11 -0.39
CA VAL A 269 -12.44 -9.29 -0.05
C VAL A 269 -11.36 -10.14 0.61
N ARG A 270 -10.13 -10.09 0.08
CA ARG A 270 -9.00 -10.91 0.56
C ARG A 270 -7.69 -10.12 0.60
N SER A 271 -6.93 -10.27 1.68
CA SER A 271 -5.60 -9.66 1.80
C SER A 271 -4.49 -10.55 1.24
N CYS A 272 -4.74 -11.86 1.11
CA CYS A 272 -3.74 -12.82 0.67
C CYS A 272 -3.58 -12.81 -0.86
N MET A 273 -2.36 -12.51 -1.32
CA MET A 273 -2.02 -12.55 -2.74
C MET A 273 -1.54 -13.93 -3.23
N ARG A 274 -1.58 -14.96 -2.38
CA ARG A 274 -1.04 -16.31 -2.65
C ARG A 274 -2.11 -17.41 -2.56
N GLY A 275 -3.30 -17.06 -2.06
CA GLY A 275 -4.45 -17.95 -1.98
C GLY A 275 -5.14 -18.07 -3.33
N ASP A 276 -6.07 -19.01 -3.46
CA ASP A 276 -6.94 -19.11 -4.62
C ASP A 276 -8.22 -18.29 -4.43
N GLU A 277 -9.21 -18.52 -5.30
CA GLU A 277 -10.49 -17.81 -5.30
C GLU A 277 -11.30 -18.01 -4.00
N TYR A 278 -11.10 -19.14 -3.32
CA TYR A 278 -11.92 -19.57 -2.18
C TYR A 278 -11.14 -19.59 -0.87
N THR A 279 -9.81 -19.81 -0.94
CA THR A 279 -8.98 -20.10 0.22
C THR A 279 -7.73 -19.23 0.29
N GLU A 280 -7.44 -18.70 1.47
CA GLU A 280 -6.16 -18.05 1.73
C GLU A 280 -5.03 -19.07 1.83
N CYS A 281 -3.77 -18.67 1.58
CA CYS A 281 -2.66 -19.62 1.61
C CYS A 281 -2.34 -20.21 2.99
N GLY A 282 -2.83 -19.60 4.08
CA GLY A 282 -2.63 -20.06 5.46
C GLY A 282 -1.16 -20.12 5.92
N LYS A 283 -0.21 -19.55 5.16
CA LYS A 283 1.23 -19.73 5.39
C LYS A 283 2.03 -18.43 5.41
N CYS A 284 1.40 -17.29 5.17
CA CYS A 284 2.04 -15.97 5.21
C CYS A 284 1.68 -15.20 6.47
N ILE A 285 2.50 -14.21 6.83
CA ILE A 285 2.26 -13.40 8.04
C ILE A 285 0.95 -12.62 7.97
N LYS A 286 0.54 -12.21 6.76
CA LYS A 286 -0.73 -11.51 6.53
C LYS A 286 -1.92 -12.42 6.85
N CYS A 287 -1.90 -13.69 6.43
CA CYS A 287 -2.98 -14.64 6.74
C CYS A 287 -3.14 -14.80 8.25
N LEU A 288 -2.05 -15.11 8.97
CA LEU A 288 -2.08 -15.24 10.43
C LEU A 288 -2.65 -13.99 11.11
N ARG A 289 -2.11 -12.81 10.78
CA ARG A 289 -2.53 -11.57 11.42
C ARG A 289 -3.97 -11.18 11.09
N LYS A 290 -4.38 -11.31 9.83
CA LYS A 290 -5.72 -10.91 9.38
C LYS A 290 -6.79 -11.89 9.87
N SER A 291 -6.51 -13.21 9.94
CA SER A 291 -7.46 -14.19 10.48
C SER A 291 -7.66 -14.00 11.99
N LEU A 292 -6.58 -13.78 12.73
CA LEU A 292 -6.65 -13.46 14.17
C LEU A 292 -7.36 -12.13 14.41
N LEU A 293 -7.09 -11.10 13.61
CA LEU A 293 -7.77 -9.81 13.69
C LEU A 293 -9.27 -9.93 13.40
N ALA A 294 -9.65 -10.69 12.37
CA ALA A 294 -11.05 -10.94 12.06
C ALA A 294 -11.75 -11.66 13.23
N SER A 295 -11.08 -12.63 13.85
CA SER A 295 -11.60 -13.33 15.03
C SER A 295 -11.75 -12.39 16.23
N ALA A 296 -10.77 -11.51 16.46
CA ALA A 296 -10.79 -10.50 17.52
C ALA A 296 -11.93 -9.49 17.34
N LEU A 297 -12.19 -9.04 16.10
CA LEU A 297 -13.29 -8.11 15.79
C LEU A 297 -14.67 -8.75 15.97
N ASN A 298 -14.80 -10.05 15.67
CA ASN A 298 -16.06 -10.77 15.74
C ASN A 298 -16.26 -11.54 17.06
N ASN A 299 -15.31 -11.43 18.00
CA ASN A 299 -15.28 -12.19 19.25
C ASN A 299 -15.45 -13.71 19.03
N VAL A 300 -14.78 -14.24 18.00
CA VAL A 300 -14.80 -15.66 17.64
C VAL A 300 -13.58 -16.34 18.22
N LYS A 301 -13.78 -17.51 18.84
CA LYS A 301 -12.68 -18.33 19.35
C LYS A 301 -11.85 -18.88 18.19
N VAL A 302 -10.53 -18.78 18.31
CA VAL A 302 -9.58 -19.36 17.35
C VAL A 302 -9.14 -20.73 17.86
N ASP A 303 -9.05 -21.71 16.97
CA ASP A 303 -8.43 -23.00 17.28
C ASP A 303 -6.90 -22.86 17.28
N ASP A 304 -6.27 -23.30 18.37
CA ASP A 304 -4.82 -23.37 18.52
C ASP A 304 -4.14 -24.14 17.37
N SER A 305 -4.83 -25.13 16.78
CA SER A 305 -4.31 -25.90 15.65
C SER A 305 -4.00 -25.02 14.44
N LEU A 306 -4.83 -24.00 14.18
CA LEU A 306 -4.64 -23.05 13.09
C LEU A 306 -3.35 -22.24 13.31
N ILE A 307 -3.18 -21.72 14.53
CA ILE A 307 -2.01 -20.91 14.90
C ILE A 307 -0.74 -21.75 14.80
N LYS A 308 -0.75 -22.96 15.38
CA LYS A 308 0.38 -23.90 15.31
C LYS A 308 0.75 -24.25 13.87
N SER A 309 -0.24 -24.41 13.00
CA SER A 309 -0.01 -24.61 11.56
C SER A 309 0.67 -23.40 10.90
N ASN A 310 0.21 -22.18 11.19
CA ASN A 310 0.85 -20.95 10.68
C ASN A 310 2.31 -20.83 11.17
N LEU A 311 2.60 -21.25 12.40
CA LEU A 311 3.94 -21.24 12.99
C LEU A 311 4.91 -22.24 12.33
N GLN A 312 4.43 -23.13 11.45
CA GLN A 312 5.30 -23.96 10.59
C GLN A 312 5.75 -23.23 9.30
N SER A 313 5.74 -21.90 9.29
CA SER A 313 6.18 -21.07 8.16
C SER A 313 7.41 -20.23 8.52
N ALA A 314 8.48 -20.36 7.75
CA ALA A 314 9.70 -19.56 7.91
C ALA A 314 9.42 -18.05 7.85
N GLU A 315 8.44 -17.60 7.06
CA GLU A 315 8.05 -16.19 6.98
C GLU A 315 7.40 -15.71 8.28
N VAL A 316 6.51 -16.53 8.84
CA VAL A 316 5.82 -16.23 10.10
C VAL A 316 6.82 -16.22 11.25
N ILE A 317 7.61 -17.28 11.38
CA ILE A 317 8.66 -17.42 12.39
C ILE A 317 9.60 -16.22 12.34
N LYS A 318 10.15 -15.89 11.15
CA LYS A 318 11.07 -14.76 10.99
C LYS A 318 10.45 -13.42 11.39
N THR A 319 9.15 -13.24 11.17
CA THR A 319 8.48 -11.98 11.51
C THR A 319 8.23 -11.87 13.01
N LEU A 320 7.72 -12.93 13.64
CA LEU A 320 7.37 -12.92 15.07
C LEU A 320 8.59 -13.06 16.00
N SER A 321 9.68 -13.65 15.52
CA SER A 321 10.97 -13.72 16.24
C SER A 321 11.88 -12.51 15.96
N GLY A 322 11.51 -11.67 15.00
CA GLY A 322 12.31 -10.52 14.61
C GLY A 322 12.51 -9.53 15.75
N GLU A 323 13.62 -8.80 15.73
CA GLU A 323 13.85 -7.67 16.63
C GLU A 323 12.71 -6.66 16.56
N TYR A 324 12.12 -6.51 15.37
CA TYR A 324 10.93 -5.71 15.10
C TYR A 324 9.81 -6.58 14.53
N ILE A 325 8.75 -6.76 15.33
CA ILE A 325 7.51 -7.39 14.89
C ILE A 325 6.71 -6.34 14.12
N ARG A 326 6.60 -6.50 12.81
CA ARG A 326 5.82 -5.59 11.96
C ARG A 326 4.35 -5.62 12.39
N HIS A 327 3.73 -4.46 12.53
CA HIS A 327 2.34 -4.32 13.02
C HIS A 327 2.15 -4.86 14.44
N GLU A 328 3.14 -4.63 15.33
CA GLU A 328 3.06 -5.02 16.75
C GLU A 328 1.77 -4.52 17.42
N ASN A 329 1.34 -3.28 17.10
CA ASN A 329 0.08 -2.68 17.57
C ASN A 329 -1.15 -3.57 17.27
N VAL A 330 -1.23 -4.14 16.07
CA VAL A 330 -2.34 -5.00 15.67
C VAL A 330 -2.35 -6.30 16.49
N TYR A 331 -1.17 -6.87 16.78
CA TYR A 331 -1.08 -8.04 17.66
C TYR A 331 -1.46 -7.72 19.11
N ARG A 332 -1.10 -6.53 19.62
CA ARG A 332 -1.56 -6.07 20.93
C ARG A 332 -3.08 -5.96 20.99
N TYR A 333 -3.70 -5.37 19.98
CA TYR A 333 -5.15 -5.33 19.87
C TYR A 333 -5.76 -6.73 19.89
N ILE A 334 -5.26 -7.64 19.05
CA ILE A 334 -5.74 -9.04 18.99
C ILE A 334 -5.66 -9.70 20.38
N LEU A 335 -4.48 -9.65 21.02
CA LEU A 335 -4.22 -10.35 22.29
C LEU A 335 -4.90 -9.68 23.51
N ASN A 336 -5.39 -8.45 23.36
CA ASN A 336 -6.24 -7.80 24.35
C ASN A 336 -7.70 -8.22 24.22
N LYS A 337 -8.17 -8.54 23.00
CA LYS A 337 -9.58 -8.86 22.71
C LYS A 337 -9.92 -10.34 22.82
N ILE A 338 -8.98 -11.24 22.48
CA ILE A 338 -9.21 -12.70 22.50
C ILE A 338 -8.09 -13.43 23.24
N ASP A 339 -8.45 -14.46 23.99
CA ASP A 339 -7.49 -15.33 24.68
C ASP A 339 -6.88 -16.33 23.70
N LEU A 340 -5.55 -16.29 23.58
CA LEU A 340 -4.76 -17.16 22.70
C LEU A 340 -3.62 -17.80 23.53
N PRO A 341 -3.87 -18.92 24.22
CA PRO A 341 -2.88 -19.54 25.11
C PRO A 341 -1.54 -19.84 24.42
N VAL A 342 -1.58 -20.25 23.14
CA VAL A 342 -0.40 -20.51 22.30
C VAL A 342 0.49 -19.27 22.09
N LEU A 343 -0.07 -18.07 22.24
CA LEU A 343 0.64 -16.80 22.09
C LEU A 343 0.77 -16.04 23.42
N SER A 344 0.59 -16.71 24.56
CA SER A 344 0.61 -16.07 25.87
C SER A 344 1.97 -15.42 26.19
N ARG A 345 3.08 -16.05 25.83
CA ARG A 345 4.43 -15.46 25.98
C ARG A 345 4.68 -14.30 25.03
N LEU A 346 4.15 -14.37 23.80
CA LEU A 346 4.17 -13.23 22.88
C LEU A 346 3.40 -12.06 23.49
N ASN A 347 2.22 -12.31 24.09
CA ASN A 347 1.43 -11.30 24.76
C ASN A 347 2.26 -10.61 25.85
N SER A 348 2.84 -11.38 26.78
CA SER A 348 3.71 -10.83 27.83
C SER A 348 4.86 -9.98 27.27
N TYR A 349 5.44 -10.37 26.14
CA TYR A 349 6.55 -9.64 25.50
C TYR A 349 6.12 -8.33 24.81
N ILE A 350 4.90 -8.24 24.29
CA ILE A 350 4.44 -7.07 23.52
C ILE A 350 3.41 -6.21 24.24
N LYS A 351 2.82 -6.70 25.33
CA LYS A 351 1.75 -6.02 26.06
C LYS A 351 2.26 -4.71 26.66
N ASP A 352 1.40 -3.70 26.57
CA ASP A 352 1.52 -2.43 27.26
C ASP A 352 0.32 -2.32 28.21
N GLU A 353 0.54 -2.47 29.51
CA GLU A 353 -0.53 -2.44 30.53
C GLU A 353 -1.21 -1.06 30.61
N SER A 354 -0.55 -0.02 30.08
CA SER A 354 -1.09 1.35 30.06
C SER A 354 -1.86 1.69 28.78
N GLU A 355 -1.86 0.79 27.78
CA GLU A 355 -2.51 1.01 26.49
C GLU A 355 -3.99 0.60 26.51
N ASP A 356 -4.89 1.55 26.23
CA ASP A 356 -6.24 1.24 25.78
C ASP A 356 -6.24 1.03 24.26
N VAL A 357 -6.30 -0.23 23.81
CA VAL A 357 -6.27 -0.57 22.38
C VAL A 357 -7.51 -0.09 21.60
N SER A 358 -8.54 0.44 22.26
CA SER A 358 -9.79 0.90 21.62
C SER A 358 -9.58 2.04 20.62
N TRP A 359 -8.49 2.82 20.76
CA TRP A 359 -8.13 3.87 19.81
C TRP A 359 -7.96 3.34 18.38
N MET A 360 -7.55 2.06 18.22
CA MET A 360 -7.32 1.45 16.92
C MET A 360 -8.61 1.28 16.10
N GLU A 361 -9.77 1.25 16.76
CA GLU A 361 -11.08 1.18 16.12
C GLU A 361 -11.67 2.55 15.73
N LYS A 362 -10.95 3.64 16.03
CA LYS A 362 -11.42 5.04 15.85
C LYS A 362 -10.69 5.72 14.69
N TRP A 363 -11.28 6.81 14.19
CA TRP A 363 -10.68 7.66 13.17
C TRP A 363 -9.84 8.80 13.77
N TYR A 364 -8.55 8.83 13.44
CA TYR A 364 -7.63 9.92 13.76
C TYR A 364 -7.94 11.17 12.92
N LYS A 365 -8.74 12.08 13.48
CA LYS A 365 -9.26 13.28 12.81
C LYS A 365 -8.20 14.15 12.10
N PRO A 366 -6.98 14.35 12.63
CA PRO A 366 -5.98 15.17 11.95
C PRO A 366 -5.64 14.68 10.53
N SER A 367 -5.93 13.41 10.21
CA SER A 367 -5.74 12.86 8.86
C SER A 367 -6.60 13.50 7.77
N LEU A 368 -7.60 14.31 8.12
CA LEU A 368 -8.46 15.00 7.16
C LEU A 368 -7.65 15.90 6.20
N GLU A 369 -6.43 16.28 6.57
CA GLU A 369 -5.52 17.03 5.70
C GLU A 369 -5.14 16.28 4.39
N PHE A 370 -5.26 14.95 4.36
CA PHE A 370 -4.94 14.11 3.19
C PHE A 370 -6.17 13.82 2.31
N VAL A 371 -7.30 14.46 2.60
CA VAL A 371 -8.52 14.38 1.80
C VAL A 371 -8.63 15.67 0.99
N PRO A 372 -8.73 15.63 -0.35
CA PRO A 372 -8.91 16.84 -1.15
C PRO A 372 -10.17 17.61 -0.73
N ASP A 373 -10.10 18.95 -0.74
CA ASP A 373 -11.16 19.81 -0.19
C ASP A 373 -12.55 19.51 -0.76
N LYS A 374 -12.63 19.22 -2.06
CA LYS A 374 -13.85 18.82 -2.77
C LYS A 374 -14.56 17.62 -2.14
N TYR A 375 -13.81 16.69 -1.54
CA TYR A 375 -14.34 15.44 -1.00
C TYR A 375 -14.44 15.41 0.53
N LYS A 376 -13.95 16.42 1.24
CA LYS A 376 -13.91 16.44 2.71
C LYS A 376 -15.28 16.25 3.35
N PHE A 377 -16.31 16.95 2.87
CA PHE A 377 -17.64 16.84 3.43
C PHE A 377 -18.21 15.43 3.33
N HIS A 378 -18.16 14.84 2.12
CA HIS A 378 -18.59 13.46 1.90
C HIS A 378 -17.81 12.47 2.77
N HIS A 379 -16.48 12.61 2.77
CA HIS A 379 -15.59 11.75 3.55
C HIS A 379 -15.93 11.76 5.04
N VAL A 380 -16.09 12.96 5.63
CA VAL A 380 -16.46 13.15 7.04
C VAL A 380 -17.82 12.53 7.34
N SER A 381 -18.81 12.72 6.45
CA SER A 381 -20.12 12.09 6.60
C SER A 381 -20.04 10.56 6.59
N MET A 382 -19.28 9.99 5.65
CA MET A 382 -19.14 8.54 5.53
C MET A 382 -18.38 7.93 6.71
N ILE A 383 -17.25 8.52 7.11
CA ILE A 383 -16.42 7.94 8.17
C ILE A 383 -17.14 7.99 9.53
N HIS A 384 -17.88 9.06 9.83
CA HIS A 384 -18.71 9.15 11.05
C HIS A 384 -19.84 8.12 11.10
N SER A 385 -20.33 7.67 9.95
CA SER A 385 -21.36 6.62 9.89
C SER A 385 -20.81 5.22 10.20
N LEU A 386 -19.48 5.04 10.14
CA LEU A 386 -18.82 3.74 10.24
C LEU A 386 -17.97 3.59 11.50
N VAL A 387 -17.30 4.66 11.94
CA VAL A 387 -16.42 4.67 13.11
C VAL A 387 -16.51 5.98 13.88
N SER A 388 -16.28 5.89 15.20
CA SER A 388 -16.16 7.07 16.05
C SER A 388 -14.83 7.80 15.81
N PRO A 389 -14.78 9.14 15.95
CA PRO A 389 -13.52 9.85 15.96
C PRO A 389 -12.70 9.56 17.22
N THR A 390 -11.40 9.77 17.13
CA THR A 390 -10.50 9.80 18.29
C THR A 390 -10.86 10.93 19.25
N THR A 391 -10.68 10.66 20.54
CA THR A 391 -10.63 11.67 21.61
C THR A 391 -9.27 12.37 21.62
N TYR A 392 -9.12 13.41 22.44
CA TYR A 392 -7.82 14.07 22.65
C TYR A 392 -6.77 13.12 23.25
N ASP A 393 -7.17 12.25 24.18
CA ASP A 393 -6.26 11.29 24.81
C ASP A 393 -5.80 10.22 23.80
N ASP A 394 -6.72 9.75 22.94
CA ASP A 394 -6.37 8.85 21.83
C ASP A 394 -5.33 9.50 20.89
N GLU A 395 -5.57 10.76 20.48
CA GLU A 395 -4.65 11.52 19.61
C GLU A 395 -3.29 11.71 20.27
N SER A 396 -3.27 12.12 21.55
CA SER A 396 -2.04 12.28 22.33
C SER A 396 -1.27 10.98 22.48
N TYR A 397 -1.95 9.84 22.62
CA TYR A 397 -1.30 8.53 22.65
C TYR A 397 -0.68 8.19 21.29
N ILE A 398 -1.43 8.36 20.20
CA ILE A 398 -0.97 8.12 18.83
C ILE A 398 0.27 8.97 18.49
N GLU A 399 0.24 10.27 18.79
CA GLU A 399 1.32 11.21 18.46
C GLU A 399 2.58 11.00 19.31
N ARG A 400 2.42 10.44 20.52
CA ARG A 400 3.53 10.01 21.38
C ARG A 400 3.92 8.55 21.14
N TRP A 401 3.36 7.89 20.13
CA TRP A 401 3.69 6.50 19.84
C TRP A 401 5.19 6.35 19.69
N GLU A 402 5.77 5.62 20.63
CA GLU A 402 7.13 5.14 20.56
C GLU A 402 7.07 3.67 20.90
N ARG A 403 7.78 2.87 20.10
CA ARG A 403 7.88 1.46 20.38
C ARG A 403 8.58 1.34 21.73
N GLN A 404 7.86 0.84 22.72
CA GLN A 404 8.41 0.50 24.03
C GLN A 404 9.56 -0.52 23.96
N SER A 405 9.97 -1.01 22.78
CA SER A 405 11.21 -1.76 22.59
C SER A 405 12.48 -0.99 22.87
N ALA A 406 12.44 0.34 22.97
CA ALA A 406 13.53 1.09 23.61
C ALA A 406 13.65 0.76 25.12
N LEU A 407 12.67 0.04 25.68
CA LEU A 407 12.52 -0.32 27.11
C LEU A 407 12.15 -1.81 27.31
N LYS A 408 12.26 -2.68 26.29
CA LYS A 408 11.77 -4.07 26.40
C LYS A 408 12.72 -4.95 27.20
N ASN A 409 12.11 -5.76 28.06
CA ASN A 409 12.76 -6.76 28.90
C ASN A 409 13.30 -7.92 28.05
N ASP A 410 14.61 -8.01 27.91
CA ASP A 410 15.28 -9.09 27.17
C ASP A 410 14.91 -10.49 27.68
N ASN A 411 14.55 -10.62 28.98
CA ASN A 411 14.06 -11.88 29.52
C ASN A 411 12.71 -12.27 28.92
N LEU A 412 11.76 -11.33 28.77
CA LEU A 412 10.46 -11.64 28.16
C LEU A 412 10.60 -11.99 26.68
N LYS A 413 11.55 -11.35 25.98
CA LYS A 413 11.87 -11.70 24.60
C LYS A 413 12.45 -13.10 24.52
N PHE A 414 13.39 -13.44 25.40
CA PHE A 414 13.99 -14.77 25.48
C PHE A 414 12.94 -15.85 25.79
N GLU A 415 12.05 -15.60 26.75
CA GLU A 415 10.93 -16.49 27.07
C GLU A 415 10.03 -16.72 25.86
N TRP A 416 9.67 -15.66 25.12
CA TRP A 416 8.91 -15.79 23.88
C TRP A 416 9.65 -16.62 22.83
N LEU A 417 10.95 -16.38 22.63
CA LEU A 417 11.71 -17.13 21.62
C LEU A 417 11.82 -18.62 21.97
N ASN A 418 11.99 -18.98 23.25
CA ASN A 418 12.00 -20.38 23.68
C ASN A 418 10.64 -21.05 23.50
N ASP A 419 9.56 -20.35 23.85
CA ASP A 419 8.19 -20.84 23.65
C ASP A 419 7.90 -21.04 22.16
N LEU A 420 8.25 -20.06 21.33
CA LEU A 420 8.16 -20.15 19.87
C LEU A 420 8.97 -21.32 19.31
N GLU A 421 10.20 -21.56 19.80
CA GLU A 421 11.01 -22.72 19.39
C GLU A 421 10.32 -24.06 19.70
N SER A 422 9.67 -24.16 20.86
CA SER A 422 8.93 -25.36 21.28
C SER A 422 7.70 -25.64 20.40
N LEU A 423 7.13 -24.61 19.77
CA LEU A 423 5.99 -24.70 18.86
C LEU A 423 6.39 -25.09 17.42
N ILE A 424 7.68 -25.12 17.11
CA ILE A 424 8.19 -25.46 15.77
C ILE A 424 8.56 -26.94 15.70
N GLU A 425 7.93 -27.68 14.79
CA GLU A 425 8.15 -29.13 14.66
C GLU A 425 9.43 -29.45 13.90
N SER A 426 9.81 -28.61 12.94
CA SER A 426 10.95 -28.87 12.04
C SER A 426 12.25 -28.27 12.55
N GLU A 427 13.27 -29.11 12.76
CA GLU A 427 14.65 -28.67 13.05
C GLU A 427 15.22 -27.72 11.99
N LYS A 428 14.77 -27.83 10.74
CA LYS A 428 15.16 -26.90 9.68
C LYS A 428 14.56 -25.51 9.90
N LEU A 429 13.32 -25.43 10.39
CA LEU A 429 12.65 -24.17 10.66
C LEU A 429 13.17 -23.50 11.93
N LYS A 430 13.58 -24.28 12.95
CA LYS A 430 14.22 -23.73 14.16
C LYS A 430 15.47 -22.90 13.84
N LYS A 431 16.22 -23.27 12.78
CA LYS A 431 17.37 -22.48 12.28
C LYS A 431 17.02 -21.09 11.74
N VAL A 432 15.73 -20.78 11.54
CA VAL A 432 15.25 -19.45 11.15
C VAL A 432 15.22 -18.49 12.35
N LEU A 433 15.12 -19.01 13.57
CA LEU A 433 15.11 -18.20 14.78
C LEU A 433 16.45 -17.45 14.94
N PRO A 434 16.42 -16.21 15.45
CA PRO A 434 17.64 -15.51 15.80
C PRO A 434 18.35 -16.27 16.92
N LYS A 435 19.69 -16.34 16.84
CA LYS A 435 20.49 -16.79 17.98
C LYS A 435 20.42 -15.71 19.05
N PHE A 436 19.74 -16.00 20.15
CA PHE A 436 19.63 -15.10 21.29
C PHE A 436 20.31 -15.78 22.48
N ASN A 437 21.44 -15.21 22.91
CA ASN A 437 22.09 -15.61 24.15
C ASN A 437 21.80 -14.50 25.17
N LEU A 438 21.27 -14.86 26.32
CA LEU A 438 21.08 -13.95 27.46
C LEU A 438 22.42 -13.44 28.01
#